data_AF-A0A4Z2BVC4-F1
#
_entry.id   AF-A0A4Z2BVC4-F1
#
_cell.length_a   1.000
_cell.length_b   1.000
_cell.length_c   1.000
_cell.angle_alpha   90.00
_cell.angle_beta   90.00
_cell.angle_gamma   90.00
#
_symmetry.space_group_name_H-M   'P 1'
#
loop_
_entity.id
_entity.type
_entity.pdbx_description
1 polymer ?
#
loop_
_entity_poly.entity_id
_entity_poly.type
_entity_poly.pdbx_seq_one_letter_code
_entity_poly.pdbx_strand_id
1 'polypeptide(L)'
;MVIIIAEFFVVILKVLWAFVTAGSKWVVRPKEKSVAGQVCVITGAGSGLGRLFAKEFARRRAILVLWDINSQSNEETAEMVRKIYHELDTPTAKHEPTGGVEEVLPPQPQVYTYVCDVGKRESVYSTAEKVRREVGEVDILINNAGVVSGHPLLECPDELIERTMVVNCHAHFWTTKAFLPKMLELNHGHIVTVASSLGLFSTAGIEDYCASKFGAIGFHESLSHELKAAEKDGINMTLVCPYLVDTGMFKGCRIRKEIEPFLPPLKPEFCVKQAMRAILTDQPMICTPRIVYMVNFMKSILPFEAIVCMYRFLGADKCMYPFLAQRKEAMNNNEAKNGI
;
A
#
# COMPACT_ATOMS: atom_id res chain seq x y z
N MET A 1 43.30 -10.81 -1.80
CA MET A 1 43.35 -9.50 -1.13
C MET A 1 43.24 -8.34 -2.12
N VAL A 2 44.08 -8.24 -3.16
CA VAL A 2 44.02 -7.16 -4.17
C VAL A 2 42.67 -7.06 -4.88
N ILE A 3 42.06 -8.18 -5.28
CA ILE A 3 40.74 -8.22 -5.94
C ILE A 3 39.64 -7.65 -5.03
N ILE A 4 39.58 -8.09 -3.77
CA ILE A 4 38.60 -7.61 -2.78
C ILE A 4 38.74 -6.10 -2.54
N ILE A 5 39.98 -5.60 -2.48
CA ILE A 5 40.24 -4.17 -2.31
C ILE A 5 39.72 -3.40 -3.55
N ALA A 6 39.95 -3.90 -4.76
CA ALA A 6 39.44 -3.29 -5.98
C ALA A 6 37.90 -3.30 -6.03
N GLU A 7 37.27 -4.44 -5.71
CA GLU A 7 35.81 -4.57 -5.61
C GLU A 7 35.22 -3.61 -4.58
N PHE A 8 35.87 -3.46 -3.42
CA PHE A 8 35.46 -2.51 -2.40
C PHE A 8 35.41 -1.06 -2.92
N PHE A 9 36.43 -0.62 -3.66
CA PHE A 9 36.41 0.70 -4.29
C PHE A 9 35.33 0.83 -5.37
N VAL A 10 35.10 -0.21 -6.18
CA VAL A 10 34.01 -0.22 -7.16
C VAL A 10 32.66 -0.09 -6.45
N VAL A 11 32.45 -0.78 -5.33
CA VAL A 11 31.23 -0.67 -4.52
C VAL A 11 31.07 0.75 -3.96
N ILE A 12 32.13 1.35 -3.42
CA ILE A 12 32.10 2.75 -2.95
C ILE A 12 31.67 3.69 -4.07
N LEU A 13 32.27 3.56 -5.25
CA LEU A 13 31.93 4.40 -6.40
C LEU A 13 30.47 4.21 -6.84
N LYS A 14 29.98 2.96 -6.86
CA LYS A 14 28.57 2.65 -7.16
C LYS A 14 27.61 3.25 -6.12
N VAL A 15 27.96 3.19 -4.83
CA VAL A 15 27.18 3.77 -3.74
C VAL A 15 27.15 5.29 -3.86
N LEU A 16 28.30 5.94 -4.08
CA LEU A 16 28.38 7.38 -4.30
C LEU A 16 27.56 7.82 -5.52
N TRP A 17 27.65 7.05 -6.62
CA TRP A 17 26.82 7.28 -7.80
C TRP A 17 25.32 7.13 -7.51
N ALA A 18 24.93 6.13 -6.72
CA ALA A 18 23.55 5.95 -6.27
C ALA A 18 23.05 7.18 -5.48
N PHE A 19 23.88 7.77 -4.61
CA PHE A 19 23.53 9.02 -3.93
C PHE A 19 23.38 10.20 -4.89
N VAL A 20 24.26 10.35 -5.88
CA VAL A 20 24.16 11.40 -6.89
C VAL A 20 22.87 11.25 -7.71
N THR A 21 22.54 10.03 -8.15
CA THR A 21 21.31 9.75 -8.89
C THR A 21 20.05 9.94 -8.04
N ALA A 22 20.09 9.61 -6.75
CA ALA A 22 18.99 9.88 -5.82
C ALA A 22 18.80 11.39 -5.61
N GLY A 23 19.91 12.14 -5.46
CA GLY A 23 19.90 13.60 -5.32
C GLY A 23 19.43 14.30 -6.60
N SER A 24 19.79 13.81 -7.78
CA SER A 24 19.34 14.41 -9.04
C SER A 24 17.83 14.30 -9.23
N LYS A 25 17.18 13.24 -8.73
CA LYS A 25 15.71 13.09 -8.72
C LYS A 25 14.98 14.14 -7.88
N TRP A 26 15.67 14.86 -6.99
CA TRP A 26 15.10 15.99 -6.26
C TRP A 26 15.04 17.26 -7.12
N VAL A 27 16.02 17.42 -8.02
CA VAL A 27 16.12 18.57 -8.94
C VAL A 27 15.26 18.33 -10.18
N VAL A 28 15.40 17.15 -10.78
CA VAL A 28 14.67 16.72 -11.97
C VAL A 28 13.59 15.74 -11.54
N ARG A 29 12.33 16.16 -11.62
CA ARG A 29 11.20 15.29 -11.28
C ARG A 29 11.20 14.08 -12.24
N PRO A 30 11.16 12.84 -11.73
CA PRO A 30 11.03 11.67 -12.59
C PRO A 30 9.76 11.75 -13.43
N LYS A 31 9.86 11.28 -14.68
CA LYS A 31 8.69 11.17 -15.57
C LYS A 31 7.76 10.09 -15.03
N GLU A 32 6.46 10.38 -14.97
CA GLU A 32 5.44 9.39 -14.63
C GLU A 32 5.25 8.43 -15.81
N LYS A 33 5.30 7.12 -15.54
CA LYS A 33 4.97 6.09 -16.53
C LYS A 33 3.46 6.06 -16.80
N SER A 34 3.09 5.66 -18.01
CA SER A 34 1.69 5.39 -18.32
C SER A 34 1.27 4.05 -17.73
N VAL A 35 0.02 3.99 -17.26
CA VAL A 35 -0.65 2.75 -16.83
C VAL A 35 -1.93 2.51 -17.66
N ALA A 36 -2.10 3.26 -18.75
CA ALA A 36 -3.24 3.11 -19.64
C ALA A 36 -3.23 1.71 -20.28
N GLY A 37 -4.36 1.02 -20.24
CA GLY A 37 -4.51 -0.34 -20.74
C GLY A 37 -3.88 -1.44 -19.88
N GLN A 38 -3.13 -1.10 -18.81
CA GLN A 38 -2.55 -2.11 -17.91
C GLN A 38 -3.61 -2.70 -16.97
N VAL A 39 -3.54 -4.01 -16.75
CA VAL A 39 -4.44 -4.74 -15.84
C VAL A 39 -3.95 -4.57 -14.40
N CYS A 40 -4.75 -3.90 -13.58
CA CYS A 40 -4.44 -3.56 -12.19
C CYS A 40 -5.41 -4.26 -11.22
N VAL A 41 -4.87 -5.19 -10.43
CA VAL A 41 -5.61 -5.85 -9.34
C VAL A 41 -5.45 -5.06 -8.05
N ILE A 42 -6.56 -4.70 -7.40
CA ILE A 42 -6.58 -3.97 -6.12
C ILE A 42 -7.32 -4.79 -5.08
N THR A 43 -6.62 -5.17 -4.01
CA THR A 43 -7.24 -5.87 -2.87
C THR A 43 -7.77 -4.88 -1.83
N GLY A 44 -8.90 -5.19 -1.20
CA GLY A 44 -9.58 -4.26 -0.28
C GLY A 44 -10.11 -3.03 -1.01
N ALA A 45 -10.58 -3.20 -2.24
CA ALA A 45 -11.00 -2.12 -3.12
C ALA A 45 -12.32 -1.46 -2.69
N GLY A 46 -13.13 -2.12 -1.87
CA GLY A 46 -14.47 -1.67 -1.52
C GLY A 46 -14.52 -0.42 -0.65
N SER A 47 -13.41 -0.01 -0.01
CA SER A 47 -13.39 1.15 0.88
C SER A 47 -12.00 1.81 1.02
N GLY A 48 -11.93 2.88 1.80
CA GLY A 48 -10.67 3.51 2.25
C GLY A 48 -9.69 3.83 1.11
N LEU A 49 -8.42 3.47 1.32
CA LEU A 49 -7.36 3.69 0.33
C LEU A 49 -7.56 2.87 -0.95
N GLY A 50 -8.08 1.64 -0.86
CA GLY A 50 -8.29 0.77 -2.03
C GLY A 50 -9.28 1.39 -3.03
N ARG A 51 -10.41 1.91 -2.53
CA ARG A 51 -11.39 2.65 -3.34
C ARG A 51 -10.78 3.87 -4.03
N LEU A 52 -9.91 4.58 -3.31
CA LEU A 52 -9.24 5.77 -3.84
C LEU A 52 -8.15 5.41 -4.87
N PHE A 53 -7.40 4.33 -4.65
CA PHE A 53 -6.48 3.79 -5.67
C PHE A 53 -7.24 3.43 -6.95
N ALA A 54 -8.38 2.73 -6.84
CA ALA A 54 -9.21 2.40 -7.99
C ALA A 54 -9.61 3.64 -8.78
N LYS A 55 -10.07 4.70 -8.11
CA LYS A 55 -10.41 5.97 -8.77
C LYS A 55 -9.21 6.66 -9.44
N GLU A 56 -8.03 6.62 -8.84
CA GLU A 56 -6.83 7.24 -9.42
C GLU A 56 -6.26 6.44 -10.61
N PHE A 57 -6.31 5.11 -10.56
CA PHE A 57 -5.96 4.27 -11.70
C PHE A 57 -7.00 4.40 -12.84
N ALA A 58 -8.29 4.52 -12.51
CA ALA A 58 -9.34 4.74 -13.49
C ALA A 58 -9.13 6.03 -14.29
N ARG A 59 -8.77 7.13 -13.60
CA ARG A 59 -8.42 8.41 -14.26
C ARG A 59 -7.23 8.32 -15.22
N ARG A 60 -6.43 7.26 -15.11
CA ARG A 60 -5.26 6.98 -15.96
C ARG A 60 -5.52 5.85 -16.97
N ARG A 61 -6.80 5.50 -17.17
CA ARG A 61 -7.27 4.52 -18.16
C ARG A 61 -6.67 3.12 -17.96
N ALA A 62 -6.30 2.73 -16.74
CA ALA A 62 -5.95 1.34 -16.44
C ALA A 62 -7.20 0.44 -16.52
N ILE A 63 -7.03 -0.85 -16.78
CA ILE A 63 -8.08 -1.87 -16.65
C ILE A 63 -8.08 -2.33 -15.19
N LEU A 64 -9.22 -2.26 -14.51
CA LEU A 64 -9.29 -2.48 -13.06
C LEU A 64 -9.95 -3.81 -12.70
N VAL A 65 -9.32 -4.53 -11.78
CA VAL A 65 -9.83 -5.75 -11.16
C VAL A 65 -9.91 -5.52 -9.66
N LEU A 66 -11.13 -5.38 -9.16
CA LEU A 66 -11.40 -4.96 -7.79
C LEU A 66 -11.77 -6.17 -6.93
N TRP A 67 -10.96 -6.44 -5.90
CA TRP A 67 -11.18 -7.52 -4.95
C TRP A 67 -11.58 -6.95 -3.60
N ASP A 68 -12.71 -7.41 -3.09
CA ASP A 68 -13.13 -7.12 -1.71
C ASP A 68 -13.97 -8.28 -1.16
N ILE A 69 -14.02 -8.41 0.17
CA ILE A 69 -14.88 -9.40 0.83
C ILE A 69 -16.35 -8.96 0.80
N ASN A 70 -16.61 -7.65 0.75
CA ASN A 70 -17.96 -7.09 0.70
C ASN A 70 -18.36 -6.74 -0.74
N SER A 71 -19.23 -7.56 -1.32
CA SER A 71 -19.71 -7.42 -2.70
C SER A 71 -20.34 -6.05 -2.98
N GLN A 72 -21.18 -5.56 -2.07
CA GLN A 72 -21.90 -4.29 -2.24
C GLN A 72 -20.93 -3.11 -2.33
N SER A 73 -20.02 -2.98 -1.36
CA SER A 73 -19.04 -1.88 -1.32
C SER A 73 -18.03 -1.95 -2.48
N ASN A 74 -17.74 -3.16 -2.96
CA ASN A 74 -16.92 -3.39 -4.15
C ASN A 74 -17.63 -2.89 -5.40
N GLU A 75 -18.92 -3.21 -5.56
CA GLU A 75 -19.72 -2.78 -6.69
C GLU A 75 -19.95 -1.26 -6.68
N GLU A 76 -20.17 -0.64 -5.52
CA GLU A 76 -20.18 0.82 -5.38
C GLU A 76 -18.89 1.46 -5.91
N THR A 77 -17.74 0.85 -5.62
CA THR A 77 -16.45 1.32 -6.12
C THR A 77 -16.35 1.14 -7.63
N ALA A 78 -16.83 0.02 -8.17
CA ALA A 78 -16.89 -0.21 -9.60
C ALA A 78 -17.79 0.80 -10.32
N GLU A 79 -18.95 1.15 -9.76
CA GLU A 79 -19.80 2.21 -10.31
C GLU A 79 -19.09 3.57 -10.37
N MET A 80 -18.33 3.93 -9.33
CA MET A 80 -17.51 5.15 -9.34
C MET A 80 -16.45 5.11 -10.45
N VAL A 81 -15.83 3.94 -10.66
CA VAL A 81 -14.86 3.72 -11.73
C VAL A 81 -15.52 3.82 -13.12
N ARG A 82 -16.68 3.18 -13.33
CA ARG A 82 -17.44 3.26 -14.59
C ARG A 82 -17.83 4.70 -14.93
N LYS A 83 -18.23 5.50 -13.93
CA LYS A 83 -18.51 6.93 -14.12
C LYS A 83 -17.27 7.69 -14.60
N ILE A 84 -16.10 7.44 -13.99
CA ILE A 84 -14.83 8.04 -14.42
C ILE A 84 -14.50 7.66 -15.87
N TYR A 85 -14.64 6.39 -16.25
CA TYR A 85 -14.39 5.98 -17.64
C TYR A 85 -15.35 6.65 -18.62
N HIS A 86 -16.65 6.73 -18.30
CA HIS A 86 -17.62 7.43 -19.13
C HIS A 86 -17.26 8.93 -19.28
N GLU A 87 -16.88 9.61 -18.19
CA GLU A 87 -16.45 11.01 -18.22
C GLU A 87 -15.24 11.22 -19.13
N LEU A 88 -14.29 10.27 -19.15
CA LEU A 88 -13.10 10.33 -20.01
C LEU A 88 -13.39 10.05 -21.48
N ASP A 89 -14.45 9.30 -21.79
CA ASP A 89 -14.84 8.95 -23.16
C ASP A 89 -15.86 9.94 -23.75
N THR A 90 -16.43 10.85 -22.93
CA THR A 90 -17.34 11.89 -23.41
C THR A 90 -16.56 12.97 -24.17
N PRO A 91 -16.90 13.32 -25.41
CA PRO A 91 -16.19 14.31 -26.21
C PRO A 91 -16.47 15.75 -25.73
N THR A 92 -15.99 16.10 -24.54
CA THR A 92 -16.13 17.44 -23.96
C THR A 92 -14.88 17.86 -23.19
N ALA A 93 -13.74 17.97 -23.88
CA ALA A 93 -12.67 18.92 -23.55
C ALA A 93 -11.60 18.95 -24.66
N LYS A 94 -11.50 20.09 -25.33
CA LYS A 94 -10.46 20.54 -26.27
C LYS A 94 -9.12 19.79 -26.13
N HIS A 95 -8.81 18.91 -27.08
CA HIS A 95 -7.43 18.75 -27.54
C HIS A 95 -7.34 19.47 -28.89
N GLU A 96 -6.58 20.57 -28.91
CA GLU A 96 -6.09 21.11 -30.18
C GLU A 96 -5.28 20.01 -30.88
N PRO A 97 -5.45 19.81 -32.19
CA PRO A 97 -4.75 18.76 -32.91
C PRO A 97 -3.28 19.16 -33.08
N THR A 98 -2.42 18.77 -32.15
CA THR A 98 -0.98 18.76 -32.39
C THR A 98 -0.63 17.51 -33.21
N GLY A 99 -0.59 17.69 -34.53
CA GLY A 99 0.28 16.97 -35.47
C GLY A 99 0.30 15.43 -35.40
N GLY A 100 -0.54 14.81 -36.22
CA GLY A 100 -0.15 13.71 -37.12
C GLY A 100 0.66 12.54 -36.58
N VAL A 101 0.10 11.75 -35.66
CA VAL A 101 0.25 10.29 -35.62
C VAL A 101 -1.11 9.75 -35.15
N GLU A 102 -1.73 8.81 -35.87
CA GLU A 102 -2.86 8.04 -35.35
C GLU A 102 -2.37 7.24 -34.13
N GLU A 103 -2.53 7.82 -32.94
CA GLU A 103 -2.31 7.12 -31.69
C GLU A 103 -3.44 6.09 -31.58
N VAL A 104 -3.12 4.81 -31.82
CA VAL A 104 -4.06 3.71 -31.62
C VAL A 104 -4.53 3.79 -30.18
N LEU A 105 -5.76 4.27 -29.98
CA LEU A 105 -6.35 4.41 -28.66
C LEU A 105 -6.34 3.02 -28.00
N PRO A 106 -5.81 2.88 -26.76
CA PRO A 106 -5.82 1.61 -26.06
C PRO A 106 -7.27 1.09 -25.93
N PRO A 107 -7.45 -0.23 -25.71
CA PRO A 107 -8.77 -0.82 -25.47
C PRO A 107 -9.56 0.02 -24.46
N GLN A 108 -10.88 0.13 -24.65
CA GLN A 108 -11.71 0.87 -23.69
C GLN A 108 -11.48 0.29 -22.29
N PRO A 109 -11.10 1.14 -21.31
CA PRO A 109 -10.77 0.65 -19.98
C PRO A 109 -12.02 0.07 -19.32
N GLN A 110 -11.87 -1.12 -18.73
CA GLN A 110 -12.96 -1.87 -18.10
C GLN A 110 -12.70 -2.05 -16.60
N VAL A 111 -13.77 -2.32 -15.86
CA VAL A 111 -13.70 -2.66 -14.44
C VAL A 111 -14.44 -3.95 -14.15
N TYR A 112 -13.76 -4.87 -13.47
CA TYR A 112 -14.25 -6.17 -13.05
C TYR A 112 -14.27 -6.24 -11.53
N THR A 113 -15.29 -6.86 -10.96
CA THR A 113 -15.43 -7.05 -9.51
C THR A 113 -15.40 -8.54 -9.17
N TYR A 114 -14.65 -8.88 -8.13
CA TYR A 114 -14.63 -10.23 -7.57
C TYR A 114 -14.79 -10.16 -6.06
N VAL A 115 -15.69 -11.00 -5.53
CA VAL A 115 -15.78 -11.22 -4.09
C VAL A 115 -14.65 -12.17 -3.69
N CYS A 116 -13.69 -11.66 -2.93
CA CYS A 116 -12.52 -12.42 -2.51
C CYS A 116 -12.18 -12.14 -1.04
N ASP A 117 -12.25 -13.17 -0.22
CA ASP A 117 -11.67 -13.13 1.12
C ASP A 117 -10.18 -13.44 1.03
N VAL A 118 -9.35 -12.40 1.06
CA VAL A 118 -7.89 -12.55 1.00
C VAL A 118 -7.32 -13.27 2.23
N GLY A 119 -8.10 -13.42 3.30
CA GLY A 119 -7.72 -14.23 4.46
C GLY A 119 -7.85 -15.74 4.21
N LYS A 120 -8.40 -16.16 3.07
CA LYS A 120 -8.50 -17.56 2.66
C LYS A 120 -7.64 -17.80 1.42
N ARG A 121 -6.58 -18.59 1.58
CA ARG A 121 -5.63 -18.93 0.52
C ARG A 121 -6.32 -19.49 -0.73
N GLU A 122 -7.28 -20.39 -0.54
CA GLU A 122 -8.03 -21.03 -1.63
C GLU A 122 -8.93 -20.01 -2.36
N SER A 123 -9.48 -19.02 -1.65
CA SER A 123 -10.23 -17.90 -2.25
C SER A 123 -9.32 -17.05 -3.13
N VAL A 124 -8.09 -16.78 -2.70
CA VAL A 124 -7.10 -15.99 -3.47
C VAL A 124 -6.77 -16.71 -4.77
N TYR A 125 -6.37 -17.98 -4.71
CA TYR A 125 -5.97 -18.73 -5.91
C TYR A 125 -7.14 -18.96 -6.86
N SER A 126 -8.32 -19.34 -6.37
CA SER A 126 -9.49 -19.54 -7.23
C SER A 126 -9.96 -18.25 -7.89
N THR A 127 -9.87 -17.10 -7.21
CA THR A 127 -10.19 -15.80 -7.81
C THR A 127 -9.13 -15.37 -8.82
N ALA A 128 -7.84 -15.59 -8.54
CA ALA A 128 -6.76 -15.29 -9.48
C ALA A 128 -6.92 -16.06 -10.81
N GLU A 129 -7.33 -17.32 -10.77
CA GLU A 129 -7.60 -18.10 -11.99
C GLU A 129 -8.79 -17.55 -12.79
N LYS A 130 -9.82 -17.04 -12.12
CA LYS A 130 -10.94 -16.36 -12.81
C LYS A 130 -10.45 -15.09 -13.51
N VAL A 131 -9.67 -14.27 -12.81
CA VAL A 131 -9.07 -13.04 -13.38
C VAL A 131 -8.24 -13.37 -14.62
N ARG A 132 -7.37 -14.38 -14.54
CA ARG A 132 -6.52 -14.81 -15.66
C ARG A 132 -7.35 -15.22 -16.88
N ARG A 133 -8.46 -15.92 -16.66
CA ARG A 133 -9.36 -16.40 -17.73
C ARG A 133 -10.23 -15.32 -18.33
N GLU A 134 -10.74 -14.40 -17.52
CA GLU A 134 -11.78 -13.45 -17.91
C GLU A 134 -11.21 -12.08 -18.33
N VAL A 135 -10.07 -11.70 -17.76
CA VAL A 135 -9.45 -10.38 -17.97
C VAL A 135 -8.11 -10.51 -18.67
N GLY A 136 -7.27 -11.45 -18.24
CA GLY A 136 -5.94 -11.69 -18.77
C GLY A 136 -4.84 -11.57 -17.72
N GLU A 137 -3.63 -11.31 -18.18
CA GLU A 137 -2.45 -11.24 -17.32
C GLU A 137 -2.39 -9.92 -16.54
N VAL A 138 -1.96 -9.98 -15.28
CA VAL A 138 -1.94 -8.83 -14.37
C VAL A 138 -0.61 -8.12 -14.46
N ASP A 139 -0.64 -6.82 -14.79
CA ASP A 139 0.54 -5.96 -14.86
C ASP A 139 0.85 -5.30 -13.52
N ILE A 140 -0.18 -4.93 -12.76
CA ILE A 140 -0.04 -4.22 -11.47
C ILE A 140 -0.83 -4.94 -10.39
N LEU A 141 -0.17 -5.28 -9.28
CA LEU A 141 -0.80 -5.85 -8.09
C LEU A 141 -0.70 -4.86 -6.92
N ILE A 142 -1.83 -4.38 -6.42
CA ILE A 142 -1.93 -3.54 -5.22
C ILE A 142 -2.39 -4.40 -4.03
N ASN A 143 -1.42 -4.84 -3.24
CA ASN A 143 -1.62 -5.50 -1.96
C ASN A 143 -1.98 -4.44 -0.90
N ASN A 144 -3.28 -4.20 -0.71
CA ASN A 144 -3.83 -3.12 0.12
C ASN A 144 -4.81 -3.60 1.20
N ALA A 145 -5.46 -4.75 1.02
CA ALA A 145 -6.39 -5.28 2.01
C ALA A 145 -5.74 -5.32 3.41
N GLY A 146 -6.50 -4.91 4.43
CA GLY A 146 -5.96 -4.86 5.77
C GLY A 146 -7.02 -4.75 6.87
N VAL A 147 -6.70 -5.31 8.03
CA VAL A 147 -7.52 -5.28 9.24
C VAL A 147 -6.66 -4.95 10.46
N VAL A 148 -7.33 -4.60 11.56
CA VAL A 148 -6.76 -4.43 12.89
C VAL A 148 -7.73 -5.04 13.90
N SER A 149 -7.23 -5.84 14.84
CA SER A 149 -8.06 -6.41 15.92
C SER A 149 -8.67 -5.31 16.77
N GLY A 150 -7.82 -4.42 17.27
CA GLY A 150 -8.16 -3.29 18.11
C GLY A 150 -8.45 -3.65 19.57
N HIS A 151 -7.71 -4.62 20.10
CA HIS A 151 -7.72 -5.02 21.50
C HIS A 151 -6.30 -4.93 22.07
N PRO A 152 -6.13 -4.63 23.38
CA PRO A 152 -4.88 -4.89 24.07
C PRO A 152 -4.50 -6.36 23.95
N LEU A 153 -3.21 -6.69 23.85
CA LEU A 153 -2.72 -8.06 23.66
C LEU A 153 -3.37 -9.10 24.58
N LEU A 154 -3.48 -8.81 25.89
CA LEU A 154 -4.03 -9.76 26.87
C LEU A 154 -5.56 -9.90 26.82
N GLU A 155 -6.26 -8.97 26.16
CA GLU A 155 -7.71 -8.98 25.97
C GLU A 155 -8.11 -9.36 24.52
N CYS A 156 -7.13 -9.63 23.66
CA CYS A 156 -7.35 -9.91 22.25
C CYS A 156 -7.55 -11.42 22.04
N PRO A 157 -8.70 -11.87 21.49
CA PRO A 157 -8.87 -13.25 21.07
C PRO A 157 -7.82 -13.64 20.03
N ASP A 158 -7.26 -14.84 20.17
CA ASP A 158 -6.18 -15.34 19.30
C ASP A 158 -6.61 -15.36 17.82
N GLU A 159 -7.88 -15.64 17.51
CA GLU A 159 -8.39 -15.67 16.15
C GLU A 159 -8.32 -14.30 15.46
N LEU A 160 -8.42 -13.20 16.23
CA LEU A 160 -8.26 -11.84 15.69
C LEU A 160 -6.79 -11.52 15.41
N ILE A 161 -5.88 -11.97 16.26
CA ILE A 161 -4.43 -11.85 16.05
C ILE A 161 -4.03 -12.60 14.78
N GLU A 162 -4.46 -13.85 14.65
CA GLU A 162 -4.22 -14.67 13.47
C GLU A 162 -4.81 -14.03 12.21
N ARG A 163 -6.04 -13.53 12.29
CA ARG A 163 -6.68 -12.82 11.18
C ARG A 163 -5.88 -11.60 10.73
N THR A 164 -5.36 -10.80 11.67
CA THR A 164 -4.51 -9.64 11.34
C THR A 164 -3.26 -10.07 10.59
N MET A 165 -2.55 -11.10 11.06
CA MET A 165 -1.36 -11.62 10.39
C MET A 165 -1.68 -12.18 9.00
N VAL A 166 -2.75 -12.97 8.89
CA VAL A 166 -3.16 -13.60 7.65
C VAL A 166 -3.54 -12.56 6.60
N VAL A 167 -4.39 -11.59 6.93
CA VAL A 167 -4.88 -10.60 5.96
C VAL A 167 -3.79 -9.58 5.60
N ASN A 168 -3.04 -9.08 6.58
CA ASN A 168 -2.09 -7.98 6.34
C ASN A 168 -0.72 -8.44 5.82
N CYS A 169 -0.39 -9.74 5.97
CA CYS A 169 0.92 -10.29 5.63
C CYS A 169 0.80 -11.54 4.74
N HIS A 170 0.18 -12.63 5.20
CA HIS A 170 0.17 -13.89 4.42
C HIS A 170 -0.53 -13.74 3.07
N ALA A 171 -1.60 -12.94 3.01
CA ALA A 171 -2.31 -12.64 1.77
C ALA A 171 -1.38 -12.10 0.68
N HIS A 172 -0.36 -11.31 1.04
CA HIS A 172 0.60 -10.76 0.07
C HIS A 172 1.44 -11.87 -0.58
N PHE A 173 1.82 -12.90 0.18
CA PHE A 173 2.50 -14.06 -0.38
C PHE A 173 1.59 -14.79 -1.36
N TRP A 174 0.31 -14.95 -1.04
CA TRP A 174 -0.63 -15.69 -1.87
C TRP A 174 -0.95 -14.97 -3.18
N THR A 175 -1.27 -13.68 -3.12
CA THR A 175 -1.54 -12.85 -4.30
C THR A 175 -0.29 -12.73 -5.17
N THR A 176 0.89 -12.50 -4.58
CA THR A 176 2.14 -12.48 -5.33
C THR A 176 2.43 -13.83 -5.97
N LYS A 177 2.28 -14.96 -5.27
CA LYS A 177 2.45 -16.30 -5.88
C LYS A 177 1.47 -16.55 -7.04
N ALA A 178 0.29 -15.94 -7.00
CA ALA A 178 -0.71 -16.11 -8.05
C ALA A 178 -0.36 -15.32 -9.34
N PHE A 179 0.19 -14.12 -9.20
CA PHE A 179 0.40 -13.18 -10.33
C PHE A 179 1.86 -12.99 -10.77
N LEU A 180 2.83 -13.14 -9.87
CA LEU A 180 4.25 -12.97 -10.17
C LEU A 180 4.81 -13.92 -11.24
N PRO A 181 4.39 -15.20 -11.36
CA PRO A 181 4.95 -16.10 -12.37
C PRO A 181 4.90 -15.52 -13.79
N LYS A 182 3.77 -14.89 -14.17
CA LYS A 182 3.66 -14.29 -15.50
C LYS A 182 4.48 -13.01 -15.64
N MET A 183 4.51 -12.18 -14.59
CA MET A 183 5.36 -10.99 -14.57
C MET A 183 6.85 -11.37 -14.78
N LEU A 184 7.30 -12.50 -14.23
CA LEU A 184 8.65 -13.03 -14.41
C LEU A 184 8.91 -13.49 -15.84
N GLU A 185 7.97 -14.20 -16.46
CA GLU A 185 8.05 -14.62 -17.87
C GLU A 185 8.17 -13.42 -18.81
N LEU A 186 7.34 -12.39 -18.58
CA LEU A 186 7.30 -11.19 -19.42
C LEU A 186 8.39 -10.18 -19.06
N ASN A 187 9.05 -10.34 -17.91
CA ASN A 187 9.89 -9.33 -17.28
C ASN A 187 9.19 -7.96 -17.25
N HIS A 188 7.91 -7.97 -16.87
CA HIS A 188 7.06 -6.79 -16.82
C HIS A 188 6.09 -6.92 -15.66
N GLY A 189 6.07 -5.93 -14.78
CA GLY A 189 5.04 -5.84 -13.76
C GLY A 189 5.32 -4.77 -12.71
N HIS A 190 4.38 -4.60 -11.79
CA HIS A 190 4.55 -3.77 -10.61
C HIS A 190 3.79 -4.35 -9.42
N ILE A 191 4.50 -4.74 -8.36
CA ILE A 191 3.88 -5.12 -7.09
C ILE A 191 3.99 -3.95 -6.11
N VAL A 192 2.84 -3.52 -5.60
CA VAL A 192 2.72 -2.45 -4.63
C VAL A 192 2.25 -3.04 -3.31
N THR A 193 3.01 -2.80 -2.26
CA THR A 193 2.68 -3.24 -0.89
C THR A 193 2.23 -2.03 -0.08
N VAL A 194 0.96 -1.98 0.30
CA VAL A 194 0.44 -0.94 1.20
C VAL A 194 0.59 -1.42 2.64
N ALA A 195 1.70 -1.01 3.25
CA ALA A 195 2.02 -1.33 4.63
C ALA A 195 1.50 -0.21 5.56
N SER A 196 2.38 0.36 6.38
CA SER A 196 2.12 1.46 7.29
C SER A 196 3.46 2.02 7.75
N SER A 197 3.49 3.26 8.26
CA SER A 197 4.61 3.70 9.09
C SER A 197 4.80 2.81 10.31
N LEU A 198 3.73 2.15 10.78
CA LEU A 198 3.76 1.18 11.88
C LEU A 198 4.42 -0.17 11.54
N GLY A 199 4.86 -0.35 10.29
CA GLY A 199 5.78 -1.43 9.91
C GLY A 199 7.25 -1.02 10.02
N LEU A 200 7.56 0.26 10.24
CA LEU A 200 8.92 0.80 10.35
C LEU A 200 9.29 1.07 11.81
N PHE A 201 8.31 1.56 12.57
CA PHE A 201 8.35 1.72 14.02
C PHE A 201 7.04 1.20 14.62
N SER A 202 6.97 0.93 15.91
CA SER A 202 5.77 0.37 16.55
C SER A 202 5.18 1.33 17.58
N THR A 203 3.98 1.04 18.06
CA THR A 203 3.37 1.70 19.23
C THR A 203 2.61 0.66 20.06
N ALA A 204 2.25 1.01 21.29
CA ALA A 204 1.58 0.12 22.23
C ALA A 204 0.08 -0.05 21.88
N GLY A 205 -0.47 -1.24 22.19
CA GLY A 205 -1.91 -1.52 22.12
C GLY A 205 -2.43 -1.95 20.75
N ILE A 206 -1.53 -2.24 19.81
CA ILE A 206 -1.80 -2.78 18.47
C ILE A 206 -0.63 -3.66 18.00
N GLU A 207 -0.18 -4.56 18.87
CA GLU A 207 1.00 -5.41 18.66
C GLU A 207 0.84 -6.30 17.42
N ASP A 208 -0.34 -6.89 17.22
CA ASP A 208 -0.69 -7.72 16.07
C ASP A 208 -0.58 -6.93 14.74
N TYR A 209 -1.12 -5.72 14.71
CA TYR A 209 -1.07 -4.84 13.54
C TYR A 209 0.37 -4.46 13.24
N CYS A 210 1.14 -4.02 14.24
CA CYS A 210 2.55 -3.70 14.07
C CYS A 210 3.30 -4.92 13.51
N ALA A 211 3.23 -6.08 14.18
CA ALA A 211 3.88 -7.31 13.73
C ALA A 211 3.53 -7.65 12.28
N SER A 212 2.25 -7.55 11.91
CA SER A 212 1.80 -7.83 10.54
C SER A 212 2.37 -6.86 9.50
N LYS A 213 2.50 -5.57 9.83
CA LYS A 213 3.05 -4.55 8.92
C LYS A 213 4.58 -4.60 8.84
N PHE A 214 5.28 -4.98 9.91
CA PHE A 214 6.70 -5.34 9.85
C PHE A 214 6.90 -6.56 8.93
N GLY A 215 6.04 -7.59 9.07
CA GLY A 215 6.05 -8.76 8.19
C GLY A 215 5.83 -8.41 6.72
N ALA A 216 4.87 -7.51 6.42
CA ALA A 216 4.62 -7.04 5.06
C ALA A 216 5.82 -6.27 4.46
N ILE A 217 6.54 -5.48 5.27
CA ILE A 217 7.76 -4.79 4.84
C ILE A 217 8.89 -5.78 4.59
N GLY A 218 9.12 -6.72 5.52
CA GLY A 218 10.14 -7.76 5.34
C GLY A 218 9.89 -8.62 4.10
N PHE A 219 8.63 -8.98 3.83
CA PHE A 219 8.22 -9.62 2.57
C PHE A 219 8.60 -8.77 1.36
N HIS A 220 8.25 -7.48 1.37
CA HIS A 220 8.50 -6.57 0.25
C HIS A 220 9.99 -6.40 -0.04
N GLU A 221 10.80 -6.16 1.01
CA GLU A 221 12.24 -5.99 0.88
C GLU A 221 12.91 -7.28 0.38
N SER A 222 12.57 -8.42 0.96
CA SER A 222 13.10 -9.72 0.55
C SER A 222 12.80 -10.02 -0.92
N LEU A 223 11.55 -9.83 -1.35
CA LEU A 223 11.16 -10.07 -2.75
C LEU A 223 11.84 -9.08 -3.70
N SER A 224 12.01 -7.83 -3.30
CA SER A 224 12.72 -6.83 -4.10
C SER A 224 14.18 -7.25 -4.34
N HIS A 225 14.85 -7.77 -3.31
CA HIS A 225 16.21 -8.31 -3.44
C HIS A 225 16.25 -9.56 -4.32
N GLU A 226 15.28 -10.46 -4.19
CA GLU A 226 15.17 -11.66 -5.02
C GLU A 226 15.04 -11.30 -6.52
N LEU A 227 14.17 -10.34 -6.86
CA LEU A 227 13.98 -9.88 -8.24
C LEU A 227 15.24 -9.23 -8.80
N LYS A 228 15.97 -8.45 -7.99
CA LYS A 228 17.26 -7.87 -8.39
C LYS A 228 18.35 -8.92 -8.57
N ALA A 229 18.42 -9.93 -7.70
CA ALA A 229 19.35 -11.03 -7.83
C ALA A 229 19.07 -11.90 -9.08
N ALA A 230 17.80 -11.99 -9.49
CA ALA A 230 17.36 -12.68 -10.70
C ALA A 230 17.42 -11.81 -11.98
N GLU A 231 17.97 -10.60 -11.91
CA GLU A 231 18.08 -9.64 -13.02
C GLU A 231 16.73 -9.30 -13.69
N LYS A 232 15.65 -9.31 -12.90
CA LYS A 232 14.28 -8.98 -13.34
C LYS A 232 13.99 -7.50 -13.21
N ASP A 233 14.73 -6.67 -13.95
CA ASP A 233 14.65 -5.22 -13.85
C ASP A 233 13.34 -4.61 -14.38
N GLY A 234 12.53 -5.35 -15.14
CA GLY A 234 11.24 -4.87 -15.63
C GLY A 234 10.07 -5.08 -14.67
N ILE A 235 10.31 -5.73 -13.51
CA ILE A 235 9.34 -5.85 -12.42
C ILE A 235 9.67 -4.83 -11.34
N ASN A 236 8.77 -3.87 -11.17
CA ASN A 236 8.92 -2.82 -10.16
C ASN A 236 8.29 -3.22 -8.83
N MET A 237 8.82 -2.66 -7.75
CA MET A 237 8.33 -2.83 -6.40
C MET A 237 8.15 -1.44 -5.77
N THR A 238 6.96 -1.14 -5.24
CA THR A 238 6.71 0.09 -4.47
C THR A 238 6.14 -0.23 -3.10
N LEU A 239 6.83 0.17 -2.04
CA LEU A 239 6.37 0.09 -0.66
C LEU A 239 5.70 1.40 -0.23
N VAL A 240 4.43 1.34 0.17
CA VAL A 240 3.66 2.50 0.63
C VAL A 240 3.51 2.43 2.15
N CYS A 241 4.12 3.38 2.86
CA CYS A 241 4.15 3.46 4.32
C CYS A 241 3.46 4.75 4.81
N PRO A 242 2.12 4.79 4.81
CA PRO A 242 1.40 5.95 5.30
C PRO A 242 1.42 6.02 6.84
N TYR A 243 1.56 7.24 7.33
CA TYR A 243 1.18 7.64 8.68
C TYR A 243 -0.34 7.69 8.80
N LEU A 244 -0.84 7.66 10.04
CA LEU A 244 -2.26 7.72 10.45
C LEU A 244 -3.15 8.38 9.39
N VAL A 245 -3.94 7.57 8.67
CA VAL A 245 -4.85 8.01 7.63
C VAL A 245 -6.28 8.00 8.15
N ASP A 246 -7.02 9.08 7.92
CA ASP A 246 -8.41 9.22 8.36
C ASP A 246 -9.39 8.45 7.45
N THR A 247 -9.32 7.12 7.51
CA THR A 247 -10.16 6.18 6.74
C THR A 247 -11.24 5.52 7.61
N GLY A 248 -11.36 5.91 8.88
CA GLY A 248 -12.20 5.26 9.88
C GLY A 248 -11.56 4.07 10.60
N MET A 249 -10.55 3.41 10.02
CA MET A 249 -9.86 2.24 10.63
C MET A 249 -9.26 2.53 12.02
N PHE A 250 -8.70 3.73 12.19
CA PHE A 250 -8.06 4.20 13.43
C PHE A 250 -8.84 5.35 14.10
N LYS A 251 -10.16 5.43 13.87
CA LYS A 251 -11.00 6.47 14.47
C LYS A 251 -10.88 6.40 16.00
N GLY A 252 -10.44 7.51 16.61
CA GLY A 252 -10.19 7.59 18.05
C GLY A 252 -8.70 7.59 18.44
N CYS A 253 -7.77 7.25 17.53
CA CYS A 253 -6.34 7.44 17.78
C CYS A 253 -6.02 8.94 17.95
N ARG A 254 -5.29 9.30 19.00
CA ARG A 254 -4.93 10.70 19.28
C ARG A 254 -3.46 10.81 19.69
N ILE A 255 -2.69 11.58 18.94
CA ILE A 255 -1.38 12.04 19.39
C ILE A 255 -1.55 13.24 20.32
N ARG A 256 -0.44 13.70 20.90
CA ARG A 256 -0.41 14.90 21.74
C ARG A 256 -0.97 16.12 20.98
N LYS A 257 -1.92 16.84 21.60
CA LYS A 257 -2.66 17.95 20.97
C LYS A 257 -1.76 19.07 20.46
N GLU A 258 -0.66 19.36 21.14
CA GLU A 258 0.27 20.42 20.73
C GLU A 258 1.05 20.06 19.46
N ILE A 259 1.13 18.77 19.10
CA ILE A 259 1.87 18.26 17.93
C ILE A 259 0.94 18.01 16.75
N GLU A 260 -0.35 17.78 17.01
CA GLU A 260 -1.38 17.58 15.98
C GLU A 260 -1.39 18.63 14.86
N PRO A 261 -1.16 19.94 15.10
CA PRO A 261 -1.04 20.94 14.03
C PRO A 261 0.16 20.72 13.10
N PHE A 262 1.23 20.11 13.60
CA PHE A 262 2.46 19.85 12.84
C PHE A 262 2.48 18.47 12.18
N LEU A 263 1.78 17.49 12.74
CA LEU A 263 1.66 16.13 12.22
C LEU A 263 0.20 15.63 12.25
N PRO A 264 -0.72 16.29 11.51
CA PRO A 264 -2.13 15.93 11.52
C PRO A 264 -2.37 14.58 10.84
N PRO A 265 -3.49 13.90 11.17
CA PRO A 265 -3.96 12.76 10.39
C PRO A 265 -4.02 13.09 8.90
N LEU A 266 -3.58 12.16 8.06
CA LEU A 266 -3.55 12.36 6.62
C LEU A 266 -4.96 12.22 6.03
N LYS A 267 -5.31 13.15 5.15
CA LYS A 267 -6.45 12.99 4.25
C LYS A 267 -6.20 11.79 3.34
N PRO A 268 -7.14 10.84 3.22
CA PRO A 268 -7.01 9.67 2.36
C PRO A 268 -6.62 10.00 0.91
N GLU A 269 -7.22 11.05 0.32
CA GLU A 269 -6.95 11.46 -1.06
C GLU A 269 -5.51 11.96 -1.25
N PHE A 270 -4.99 12.69 -0.26
CA PHE A 270 -3.60 13.14 -0.28
C PHE A 270 -2.63 11.96 -0.19
N CYS A 271 -2.92 11.00 0.70
CA CYS A 271 -2.13 9.79 0.85
C CYS A 271 -2.07 8.99 -0.46
N VAL A 272 -3.22 8.70 -1.08
CA VAL A 272 -3.27 7.98 -2.35
C VAL A 272 -2.59 8.76 -3.46
N LYS A 273 -2.74 10.09 -3.53
CA LYS A 273 -2.04 10.91 -4.53
C LYS A 273 -0.52 10.79 -4.43
N GLN A 274 0.03 10.80 -3.21
CA GLN A 274 1.48 10.60 -3.00
C GLN A 274 1.89 9.16 -3.36
N ALA A 275 1.10 8.17 -2.97
CA ALA A 275 1.36 6.77 -3.30
C ALA A 275 1.32 6.52 -4.82
N MET A 276 0.31 7.04 -5.52
CA MET A 276 0.21 6.99 -6.98
C MET A 276 1.42 7.63 -7.64
N ARG A 277 1.87 8.79 -7.17
CA ARG A 277 3.10 9.39 -7.69
C ARG A 277 4.31 8.47 -7.51
N ALA A 278 4.45 7.82 -6.37
CA ALA A 278 5.53 6.85 -6.13
C ALA A 278 5.43 5.66 -7.10
N ILE A 279 4.24 5.08 -7.27
CA ILE A 279 3.97 3.97 -8.20
C ILE A 279 4.30 4.36 -9.65
N LEU A 280 3.91 5.57 -10.07
CA LEU A 280 4.12 6.04 -11.45
C LEU A 280 5.57 6.46 -11.72
N THR A 281 6.37 6.68 -10.67
CA THR A 281 7.80 7.05 -10.80
C THR A 281 8.73 5.93 -10.36
N ASP A 282 8.21 4.71 -10.19
CA ASP A 282 8.94 3.52 -9.75
C ASP A 282 9.78 3.79 -8.49
N GLN A 283 9.23 4.56 -7.55
CA GLN A 283 9.87 4.90 -6.30
C GLN A 283 9.79 3.68 -5.35
N PRO A 284 10.93 3.07 -4.93
CA PRO A 284 10.91 1.81 -4.18
C PRO A 284 10.14 1.87 -2.87
N MET A 285 10.11 3.02 -2.21
CA MET A 285 9.42 3.22 -0.95
C MET A 285 8.95 4.67 -0.82
N ILE A 286 7.73 4.87 -0.33
CA ILE A 286 7.16 6.17 0.01
C ILE A 286 6.63 6.20 1.45
N CYS A 287 7.20 7.04 2.31
CA CYS A 287 6.58 7.44 3.56
C CYS A 287 5.79 8.73 3.40
N THR A 288 4.56 8.73 3.89
CA THR A 288 3.71 9.93 3.91
C THR A 288 3.28 10.21 5.34
N PRO A 289 3.51 11.41 5.91
CA PRO A 289 4.33 12.50 5.37
C PRO A 289 5.83 12.16 5.41
N ARG A 290 6.65 12.88 4.64
CA ARG A 290 8.09 12.58 4.48
C ARG A 290 8.91 12.66 5.77
N ILE A 291 8.45 13.35 6.80
CA ILE A 291 9.10 13.39 8.12
C ILE A 291 9.24 11.98 8.75
N VAL A 292 8.37 11.04 8.36
CA VAL A 292 8.41 9.63 8.80
C VAL A 292 9.73 8.94 8.42
N TYR A 293 10.38 9.33 7.32
CA TYR A 293 11.73 8.82 6.99
C TYR A 293 12.75 9.18 8.06
N MET A 294 12.69 10.42 8.54
CA MET A 294 13.58 10.90 9.60
C MET A 294 13.31 10.16 10.91
N VAL A 295 12.04 9.93 11.25
CA VAL A 295 11.67 9.15 12.45
C VAL A 295 12.23 7.72 12.38
N ASN A 296 12.09 7.04 11.23
CA ASN A 296 12.64 5.71 11.04
C ASN A 296 14.19 5.69 11.14
N PHE A 297 14.84 6.68 10.55
CA PHE A 297 16.29 6.85 10.65
C PHE A 297 16.74 7.08 12.10
N MET A 298 16.07 7.97 12.83
CA MET A 298 16.38 8.25 14.25
C MET A 298 16.21 7.02 15.13
N LYS A 299 15.17 6.21 14.92
CA LYS A 299 14.96 4.93 15.63
C LYS A 299 16.18 4.00 15.48
N SER A 300 16.86 4.04 14.33
CA SER A 300 17.98 3.14 14.04
C SER A 300 19.29 3.53 14.74
N ILE A 301 19.40 4.76 15.25
CA ILE A 301 20.62 5.31 15.85
C ILE A 301 20.47 5.51 17.36
N LEU A 302 19.26 5.86 17.81
CA LEU A 302 19.02 6.21 19.21
C LEU A 302 18.90 4.96 20.11
N PRO A 303 19.47 5.01 21.33
CA PRO A 303 19.24 3.95 22.31
C PRO A 303 17.77 3.90 22.72
N PHE A 304 17.31 2.74 23.18
CA PHE A 304 15.90 2.50 23.51
C PHE A 304 15.31 3.55 24.47
N GLU A 305 16.03 3.92 25.53
CA GLU A 305 15.57 4.93 26.50
C GLU A 305 15.34 6.31 25.86
N ALA A 306 16.16 6.69 24.87
CA ALA A 306 15.96 7.93 24.14
C ALA A 306 14.70 7.86 23.25
N ILE A 307 14.43 6.70 22.64
CA ILE A 307 13.20 6.46 21.87
C ILE A 307 11.98 6.55 22.79
N VAL A 308 12.02 5.95 23.97
CA VAL A 308 10.94 6.05 24.98
C VAL A 308 10.69 7.50 25.38
N CYS A 309 11.74 8.29 25.60
CA CYS A 309 11.63 9.71 25.91
C CYS A 309 10.92 10.48 24.77
N MET A 310 11.32 10.25 23.52
CA MET A 310 10.67 10.86 22.35
C MET A 310 9.21 10.44 22.24
N TYR A 311 8.90 9.16 22.42
CA TYR A 311 7.53 8.64 22.35
C TYR A 311 6.61 9.31 23.36
N ARG A 312 7.06 9.42 24.62
CA ARG A 312 6.33 10.13 25.69
C ARG A 312 6.17 11.62 25.37
N PHE A 313 7.21 12.27 24.84
CA PHE A 313 7.13 13.68 24.45
C PHE A 313 6.11 13.92 23.33
N LEU A 314 6.07 13.02 22.34
CA LEU A 314 5.15 13.07 21.21
C LEU A 314 3.73 12.59 21.55
N GLY A 315 3.53 11.95 22.70
CA GLY A 315 2.30 11.24 23.06
C GLY A 315 2.05 10.00 22.20
N ALA A 316 3.07 9.48 21.53
CA ALA A 316 3.00 8.31 20.67
C ALA A 316 2.96 7.00 21.47
N ASP A 317 3.33 7.01 22.75
CA ASP A 317 3.27 5.86 23.66
C ASP A 317 1.82 5.47 24.04
N LYS A 318 0.91 6.46 24.04
CA LYS A 318 -0.50 6.27 24.46
C LYS A 318 -1.51 6.60 23.35
N CYS A 319 -1.07 6.79 22.11
CA CYS A 319 -1.93 7.31 21.05
C CYS A 319 -3.11 6.38 20.71
N MET A 320 -2.96 5.09 20.96
CA MET A 320 -3.99 4.07 20.69
C MET A 320 -4.99 3.89 21.84
N TYR A 321 -4.73 4.42 23.04
CA TYR A 321 -5.59 4.16 24.20
C TYR A 321 -7.03 4.68 24.03
N PRO A 322 -7.27 5.88 23.45
CA PRO A 322 -8.64 6.33 23.23
C PRO A 322 -9.37 5.53 22.13
N PHE A 323 -8.63 4.98 21.16
CA PHE A 323 -9.20 4.04 20.17
C PHE A 323 -9.67 2.74 20.84
N LEU A 324 -8.85 2.16 21.73
CA LEU A 324 -9.20 0.96 22.49
C LEU A 324 -10.40 1.21 23.43
N ALA A 325 -10.46 2.38 24.07
CA ALA A 325 -11.57 2.77 24.93
C ALA A 325 -12.91 2.85 24.16
N GLN A 326 -12.91 3.50 22.99
CA GLN A 326 -14.11 3.59 22.15
C GLN A 326 -14.61 2.22 21.66
N ARG A 327 -13.68 1.30 21.35
CA ARG A 327 -14.01 -0.08 20.97
C ARG A 327 -14.64 -0.84 22.13
N LYS A 328 -14.08 -0.70 23.34
CA LYS A 328 -14.61 -1.32 24.56
C LYS A 328 -16.02 -0.83 24.88
N GLU A 329 -16.26 0.48 24.79
CA GLU A 329 -17.60 1.07 24.95
C GLU A 329 -18.59 0.54 23.90
N ALA A 330 -18.18 0.42 22.64
CA ALA A 330 -19.04 -0.11 21.58
C ALA A 330 -19.42 -1.58 21.80
N MET A 331 -18.50 -2.41 22.30
CA MET A 331 -18.79 -3.81 22.65
C MET A 331 -19.76 -3.91 23.82
N ASN A 332 -19.49 -3.21 24.92
CA ASN A 332 -20.39 -3.20 26.08
C ASN A 332 -21.81 -2.75 25.70
N ASN A 333 -21.93 -1.76 24.83
CA ASN A 333 -23.23 -1.28 24.33
C ASN A 333 -23.95 -2.31 23.45
N ASN A 334 -23.22 -3.13 22.69
CA ASN A 334 -23.80 -4.20 21.89
C ASN A 334 -24.21 -5.40 22.76
N GLU A 335 -23.43 -5.76 23.77
CA GLU A 335 -23.80 -6.78 24.76
C GLU A 335 -25.05 -6.35 25.53
N ALA A 336 -25.10 -5.10 26.00
CA ALA A 336 -26.28 -4.55 26.66
C ALA A 336 -27.53 -4.50 25.77
N LYS A 337 -27.38 -4.34 24.45
CA LYS A 337 -28.50 -4.36 23.48
C LYS A 337 -28.94 -5.78 23.10
N ASN A 338 -28.04 -6.75 23.16
CA ASN A 338 -28.29 -8.13 22.77
C ASN A 338 -28.71 -9.02 23.95
N GLY A 339 -28.77 -8.48 25.18
CA GLY A 339 -29.42 -9.13 26.32
C GLY A 339 -28.81 -10.48 26.69
N ILE A 340 -27.52 -10.49 27.01
CA ILE A 340 -26.91 -11.54 27.83
C ILE A 340 -26.77 -11.00 29.25
#